data_AF-A0A9W8TF55-F1
#
_entry.id   AF-A0A9W8TF55-F1
#
_cell.length_a   1.000
_cell.length_b   1.000
_cell.length_c   1.000
_cell.angle_alpha   90.00
_cell.angle_beta   90.00
_cell.angle_gamma   90.00
#
_symmetry.space_group_name_H-M   'P 1'
#
loop_
_entity.id
_entity.type
_entity.pdbx_description
1 polymer ?
#
loop_
_entity_poly.entity_id
_entity_poly.type
_entity_poly.pdbx_seq_one_letter_code
_entity_poly.pdbx_strand_id
1 'polypeptide(L)'
;MPAPPHHYEAPHHSSMTRTRRDSATLGPDRHHRTYGRATQDENQPRSNVKLPPADEEHDPSNHIVVPQGIFEVPASSSEFFYRYPPILFIQAGFPEKGVNVGKMVSCRPPTLKGDEDLIFKEVVEREVKVQINWPGYPPFERRIKTLKGALPRGVMAAKVANMVLDFAAHLQQKRIQIQRSQDFWTICDRPGAVGFDASNLLITQLFHCVPSLNFDDDGTIYHFSAVHS
;
A
#
# COMPACT_ATOMS: atom_id res chain seq x y z
N MET A 1 -0.28 54.30 15.98
CA MET A 1 0.42 53.96 17.24
C MET A 1 1.21 52.69 17.00
N PRO A 2 2.55 52.69 17.13
CA PRO A 2 3.36 51.51 16.91
C PRO A 2 3.34 50.59 18.14
N ALA A 3 3.18 49.28 17.90
CA ALA A 3 3.21 48.23 18.92
C ALA A 3 4.66 47.89 19.33
N PRO A 4 4.90 47.49 20.59
CA PRO A 4 6.24 47.13 21.07
C PRO A 4 6.66 45.71 20.63
N PRO A 5 7.97 45.45 20.48
CA PRO A 5 8.47 44.13 20.06
C PRO A 5 8.50 43.14 21.23
N HIS A 6 8.03 41.92 20.97
CA HIS A 6 8.12 40.79 21.90
C HIS A 6 9.47 40.07 21.74
N HIS A 7 10.24 40.01 22.83
CA HIS A 7 11.40 39.13 22.98
C HIS A 7 10.94 37.67 23.16
N TYR A 8 11.48 36.76 22.36
CA TYR A 8 11.35 35.32 22.56
C TYR A 8 12.68 34.74 23.05
N GLU A 9 12.69 34.19 24.26
CA GLU A 9 13.77 33.35 24.79
C GLU A 9 13.67 31.92 24.22
N ALA A 10 14.80 31.36 23.82
CA ALA A 10 14.93 30.00 23.29
C ALA A 10 15.09 28.97 24.43
N PRO A 11 14.44 27.80 24.37
CA PRO A 11 14.60 26.76 25.38
C PRO A 11 15.83 25.88 25.14
N HIS A 12 16.54 25.60 26.24
CA HIS A 12 17.72 24.75 26.32
C HIS A 12 17.39 23.25 26.12
N HIS A 13 18.14 22.58 25.24
CA HIS A 13 18.10 21.14 25.06
C HIS A 13 18.92 20.42 26.14
N SER A 14 18.30 19.49 26.87
CA SER A 14 18.99 18.56 27.77
C SER A 14 19.13 17.19 27.10
N SER A 15 20.37 16.82 26.83
CA SER A 15 20.78 15.51 26.34
C SER A 15 20.70 14.47 27.46
N MET A 16 20.05 13.33 27.21
CA MET A 16 20.20 12.13 28.04
C MET A 16 20.68 10.95 27.21
N THR A 17 21.88 10.50 27.56
CA THR A 17 22.55 9.26 27.18
C THR A 17 22.10 8.13 28.10
N ARG A 18 21.60 6.99 27.56
CA ARG A 18 21.50 5.73 28.32
C ARG A 18 21.82 4.48 27.49
N THR A 19 23.05 4.00 27.75
CA THR A 19 23.51 2.63 28.03
C THR A 19 22.75 1.40 27.51
N ARG A 20 23.45 0.73 26.60
CA ARG A 20 23.63 -0.72 26.33
C ARG A 20 23.39 -1.67 27.53
N ARG A 21 22.62 -2.75 27.31
CA ARG A 21 22.70 -4.00 28.08
C ARG A 21 22.53 -5.21 27.17
N ASP A 22 23.63 -5.91 26.98
CA ASP A 22 23.70 -7.28 26.48
C ASP A 22 23.23 -8.24 27.58
N SER A 23 22.43 -9.25 27.25
CA SER A 23 22.27 -10.46 28.06
C SER A 23 21.81 -11.61 27.16
N ALA A 24 22.78 -12.42 26.76
CA ALA A 24 22.58 -13.72 26.16
C ALA A 24 22.14 -14.73 27.23
N THR A 25 21.18 -15.59 26.91
CA THR A 25 20.91 -16.80 27.69
C THR A 25 20.79 -17.98 26.72
N LEU A 26 21.85 -18.77 26.68
CA LEU A 26 21.90 -20.09 26.07
C LEU A 26 21.10 -21.05 26.94
N GLY A 27 20.05 -21.64 26.39
CA GLY A 27 19.27 -22.72 26.99
C GLY A 27 19.34 -23.98 26.12
N PRO A 28 19.61 -25.16 26.68
CA PRO A 28 19.96 -26.35 25.93
C PRO A 28 18.74 -27.26 25.67
N ASP A 29 18.77 -27.88 24.49
CA ASP A 29 18.46 -29.31 24.26
C ASP A 29 17.02 -29.86 24.33
N ARG A 30 16.81 -30.81 23.40
CA ARG A 30 15.81 -31.90 23.37
C ARG A 30 14.40 -31.58 22.86
N HIS A 31 14.02 -32.17 21.73
CA HIS A 31 13.43 -33.51 21.72
C HIS A 31 13.22 -34.02 20.27
N HIS A 32 13.91 -35.12 19.94
CA HIS A 32 13.62 -35.96 18.78
C HIS A 32 12.16 -36.42 18.83
N ARG A 33 11.36 -36.03 17.83
CA ARG A 33 10.10 -36.70 17.52
C ARG A 33 10.31 -37.69 16.38
N THR A 34 10.04 -38.94 16.73
CA THR A 34 10.11 -40.14 15.93
C THR A 34 9.04 -40.13 14.83
N TYR A 35 9.43 -40.67 13.69
CA TYR A 35 8.66 -40.85 12.46
C TYR A 35 7.40 -41.68 12.67
N GLY A 36 6.23 -41.10 12.36
CA GLY A 36 4.98 -41.82 12.14
C GLY A 36 4.69 -41.90 10.65
N ARG A 37 5.09 -43.03 10.04
CA ARG A 37 4.82 -43.39 8.64
C ARG A 37 3.34 -43.77 8.50
N ALA A 38 2.51 -42.83 8.06
CA ALA A 38 1.14 -43.13 7.65
C ALA A 38 1.15 -43.73 6.24
N THR A 39 0.45 -44.84 6.11
CA THR A 39 0.29 -45.68 4.94
C THR A 39 -0.37 -44.94 3.78
N GLN A 40 0.27 -45.11 2.63
CA GLN A 40 -0.13 -44.66 1.30
C GLN A 40 -1.32 -45.50 0.84
N ASP A 41 -2.52 -44.91 0.80
CA ASP A 41 -3.70 -45.51 0.18
C ASP A 41 -3.74 -45.09 -1.30
N GLU A 42 -3.04 -45.87 -2.13
CA GLU A 42 -3.13 -45.79 -3.60
C GLU A 42 -4.46 -46.41 -4.04
N ASN A 43 -5.50 -45.59 -4.20
CA ASN A 43 -6.59 -45.84 -5.17
C ASN A 43 -7.60 -44.68 -5.19
N GLN A 44 -7.18 -43.51 -5.69
CA GLN A 44 -8.14 -42.51 -6.17
C GLN A 44 -8.18 -42.48 -7.70
N PRO A 45 -9.38 -42.63 -8.32
CA PRO A 45 -9.53 -42.48 -9.75
C PRO A 45 -9.16 -41.05 -10.15
N ARG A 46 -8.19 -40.93 -11.07
CA ARG A 46 -7.77 -39.66 -11.68
C ARG A 46 -8.97 -39.05 -12.40
N SER A 47 -9.69 -38.17 -11.71
CA SER A 47 -10.61 -37.25 -12.36
C SER A 47 -9.76 -36.32 -13.22
N ASN A 48 -9.82 -36.52 -14.54
CA ASN A 48 -9.31 -35.56 -15.52
C ASN A 48 -10.21 -34.32 -15.49
N VAL A 49 -10.16 -33.57 -14.38
CA VAL A 49 -10.67 -32.21 -14.32
C VAL A 49 -9.68 -31.40 -15.13
N LYS A 50 -10.03 -31.16 -16.40
CA LYS A 50 -9.34 -30.19 -17.25
C LYS A 50 -9.63 -28.83 -16.62
N LEU A 51 -8.80 -28.44 -15.64
CA LEU A 51 -8.81 -27.09 -15.10
C LEU A 51 -8.76 -26.15 -16.31
N PRO A 52 -9.67 -25.17 -16.42
CA PRO A 52 -9.51 -24.12 -17.40
C PRO A 52 -8.09 -23.56 -17.23
N PRO A 53 -7.35 -23.29 -18.32
CA PRO A 53 -6.03 -22.67 -18.22
C PRO A 53 -6.19 -21.47 -17.28
N ALA A 54 -5.39 -21.42 -16.22
CA ALA A 54 -5.36 -20.27 -15.35
C ALA A 54 -5.15 -19.07 -16.29
N ASP A 55 -6.10 -18.15 -16.33
CA ASP A 55 -5.93 -16.90 -17.06
C ASP A 55 -4.66 -16.26 -16.46
N GLU A 56 -3.53 -16.40 -17.15
CA GLU A 56 -2.27 -15.83 -16.69
C GLU A 56 -2.48 -14.32 -16.69
N GLU A 57 -2.60 -13.73 -15.52
CA GLU A 57 -2.81 -12.29 -15.36
C GLU A 57 -1.49 -11.59 -15.70
N HIS A 58 -1.45 -10.96 -16.88
CA HIS A 58 -0.25 -10.30 -17.38
C HIS A 58 -0.09 -8.92 -16.75
N ASP A 59 1.15 -8.57 -16.43
CA ASP A 59 1.47 -7.20 -16.03
C ASP A 59 1.38 -6.26 -17.25
N PRO A 60 1.07 -4.97 -17.05
CA PRO A 60 0.89 -4.03 -18.15
C PRO A 60 2.18 -3.89 -18.96
N SER A 61 2.18 -4.31 -20.23
CA SER A 61 3.43 -4.54 -20.98
C SER A 61 4.17 -3.27 -21.40
N ASN A 62 3.46 -2.14 -21.51
CA ASN A 62 4.00 -0.86 -22.00
C ASN A 62 4.06 0.22 -20.92
N HIS A 63 4.35 -0.15 -19.67
CA HIS A 63 4.23 0.79 -18.56
C HIS A 63 5.45 0.82 -17.65
N ILE A 64 5.75 2.00 -17.08
CA ILE A 64 6.84 2.20 -16.12
C ILE A 64 6.28 2.10 -14.70
N VAL A 65 6.80 1.14 -13.92
CA VAL A 65 6.46 0.98 -12.50
C VAL A 65 7.10 2.11 -11.70
N VAL A 66 6.29 2.81 -10.91
CA VAL A 66 6.77 3.85 -10.00
C VAL A 66 7.49 3.18 -8.82
N PRO A 67 8.76 3.50 -8.56
CA PRO A 67 9.48 3.00 -7.40
C PRO A 67 8.70 3.35 -6.13
N GLN A 68 8.14 2.32 -5.50
CA GLN A 68 7.55 2.45 -4.17
C GLN A 68 8.70 2.33 -3.17
N GLY A 69 8.81 3.29 -2.25
CA GLY A 69 9.71 3.15 -1.12
C GLY A 69 9.41 1.82 -0.43
N ILE A 70 10.45 1.02 -0.17
CA ILE A 70 10.31 -0.16 0.67
C ILE A 70 9.82 0.39 2.01
N PHE A 71 8.63 -0.03 2.43
CA PHE A 71 8.20 0.28 3.79
C PHE A 71 9.21 -0.40 4.70
N GLU A 72 10.12 0.40 5.28
CA GLU A 72 11.07 -0.09 6.25
C GLU A 72 10.25 -0.51 7.46
N VAL A 73 9.93 -1.79 7.47
CA VAL A 73 9.36 -2.46 8.63
C VAL A 73 10.34 -2.17 9.78
N PRO A 74 9.91 -1.51 10.87
CA PRO A 74 10.80 -1.25 11.98
C PRO A 74 11.49 -2.55 12.40
N ALA A 75 12.81 -2.55 12.57
CA ALA A 75 13.55 -3.78 12.89
C ALA A 75 12.99 -4.50 14.14
N SER A 76 12.36 -3.74 15.04
CA SER A 76 11.63 -4.21 16.24
C SER A 76 10.39 -5.05 15.98
N SER A 77 9.97 -5.21 14.72
CA SER A 77 8.66 -5.78 14.37
C SER A 77 8.74 -6.98 13.42
N SER A 78 9.97 -7.46 13.14
CA SER A 78 10.27 -8.51 12.13
C SER A 78 9.70 -9.91 12.39
N GLU A 79 9.31 -10.27 13.61
CA GLU A 79 8.83 -11.64 13.91
C GLU A 79 7.30 -11.84 13.79
N PHE A 80 6.49 -10.77 13.70
CA PHE A 80 5.02 -10.89 13.81
C PHE A 80 4.19 -10.10 12.78
N PHE A 81 4.74 -9.75 11.62
CA PHE A 81 3.92 -9.14 10.55
C PHE A 81 3.04 -10.16 9.85
N TYR A 82 1.74 -9.95 9.95
CA TYR A 82 0.80 -10.57 9.01
C TYR A 82 0.69 -9.67 7.77
N ARG A 83 1.30 -10.11 6.66
CA ARG A 83 1.10 -9.47 5.35
C ARG A 83 -0.08 -10.15 4.67
N TYR A 84 -1.20 -9.44 4.55
CA TYR A 84 -2.33 -9.95 3.78
C TYR A 84 -1.95 -10.03 2.30
N PRO A 85 -2.58 -10.94 1.54
CA PRO A 85 -2.44 -10.97 0.09
C PRO A 85 -2.73 -9.58 -0.51
N PRO A 86 -1.98 -9.16 -1.55
CA PRO A 86 -2.25 -7.90 -2.21
C PRO A 86 -3.66 -7.90 -2.82
N ILE A 87 -4.35 -6.78 -2.67
CA ILE A 87 -5.65 -6.57 -3.30
C ILE A 87 -5.38 -6.11 -4.73
N LEU A 88 -5.65 -6.97 -5.70
CA LEU A 88 -5.47 -6.66 -7.12
C LEU A 88 -6.69 -5.90 -7.67
N PHE A 89 -6.42 -4.89 -8.48
CA PHE A 89 -7.45 -4.18 -9.25
C PHE A 89 -7.31 -4.59 -10.70
N ILE A 90 -8.32 -5.27 -11.24
CA ILE A 90 -8.30 -5.75 -12.63
C ILE A 90 -9.64 -5.36 -13.24
N GLN A 91 -9.60 -4.65 -14.36
CA GLN A 91 -10.81 -4.28 -15.08
C GLN A 91 -11.48 -5.53 -15.67
N ALA A 92 -12.80 -5.67 -15.50
CA ALA A 92 -13.55 -6.79 -16.05
C ALA A 92 -13.46 -6.81 -17.59
N GLY A 93 -13.11 -7.97 -18.16
CA GLY A 93 -12.92 -8.15 -19.60
C GLY A 93 -11.61 -7.56 -20.15
N PHE A 94 -10.68 -7.12 -19.30
CA PHE A 94 -9.35 -6.66 -19.70
C PHE A 94 -8.27 -7.61 -19.16
N PRO A 95 -7.30 -8.05 -20.00
CA PRO A 95 -6.32 -9.06 -19.61
C PRO A 95 -5.20 -8.51 -18.71
N GLU A 96 -4.92 -7.20 -18.77
CA GLU A 96 -3.84 -6.59 -17.99
C GLU A 96 -4.32 -6.16 -16.60
N LYS A 97 -3.42 -6.22 -15.64
CA LYS A 97 -3.66 -5.71 -14.29
C LYS A 97 -3.77 -4.19 -14.29
N GLY A 98 -4.60 -3.70 -13.41
CA GLY A 98 -4.71 -2.30 -13.06
C GLY A 98 -5.89 -1.60 -13.69
N VAL A 99 -6.15 -0.42 -13.13
CA VAL A 99 -7.25 0.42 -13.55
C VAL A 99 -6.81 1.88 -13.61
N ASN A 100 -7.20 2.56 -14.68
CA ASN A 100 -6.83 3.95 -14.89
C ASN A 100 -7.53 4.88 -13.88
N VAL A 101 -6.74 5.76 -13.25
CA VAL A 101 -7.19 6.71 -12.23
C VAL A 101 -8.32 7.60 -12.75
N GLY A 102 -8.13 8.22 -13.91
CA GLY A 102 -9.12 9.11 -14.52
C GLY A 102 -10.45 8.40 -14.83
N LYS A 103 -10.39 7.16 -15.33
CA LYS A 103 -11.58 6.33 -15.58
C LYS A 103 -12.32 5.97 -14.28
N MET A 104 -11.60 5.66 -13.21
CA MET A 104 -12.19 5.29 -11.92
C MET A 104 -12.95 6.42 -11.23
N VAL A 105 -12.58 7.68 -11.48
CA VAL A 105 -13.28 8.84 -10.92
C VAL A 105 -14.33 9.44 -11.87
N SER A 106 -14.50 8.85 -13.05
CA SER A 106 -15.47 9.32 -14.04
C SER A 106 -16.91 9.03 -13.60
N CYS A 107 -17.89 9.64 -14.28
CA CYS A 107 -19.31 9.39 -14.02
C CYS A 107 -19.73 7.92 -14.25
N ARG A 108 -18.91 7.13 -14.96
CA ARG A 108 -19.16 5.72 -15.28
C ARG A 108 -17.86 4.94 -15.08
N PRO A 109 -17.50 4.63 -13.81
CA PRO A 109 -16.29 3.87 -13.54
C PRO A 109 -16.37 2.48 -14.17
N PRO A 110 -15.24 1.93 -14.65
CA PRO A 110 -15.21 0.57 -15.17
C PRO A 110 -15.49 -0.43 -14.05
N THR A 111 -16.21 -1.50 -14.38
CA THR A 111 -16.43 -2.62 -13.44
C THR A 111 -15.13 -3.41 -13.25
N LEU A 112 -14.79 -3.74 -12.01
CA LEU A 112 -13.63 -4.58 -11.71
C LEU A 112 -14.01 -6.06 -11.61
N LYS A 113 -13.03 -6.95 -11.82
CA LYS A 113 -13.14 -8.36 -11.44
C LYS A 113 -13.34 -8.42 -9.92
N GLY A 114 -14.46 -8.99 -9.47
CA GLY A 114 -14.83 -9.01 -8.04
C GLY A 114 -15.14 -7.61 -7.49
N ASP A 115 -15.80 -6.75 -8.27
CA ASP A 115 -16.12 -5.36 -7.89
C ASP A 115 -16.79 -5.24 -6.52
N GLU A 116 -17.74 -6.14 -6.25
CA GLU A 116 -18.53 -6.21 -5.01
C GLU A 116 -17.85 -7.05 -3.91
N ASP A 117 -16.65 -7.59 -4.17
CA ASP A 117 -15.93 -8.37 -3.16
C ASP A 117 -15.53 -7.49 -1.98
N LEU A 118 -15.84 -7.94 -0.77
CA LEU A 118 -15.44 -7.27 0.47
C LEU A 118 -13.97 -7.56 0.77
N ILE A 119 -13.09 -6.63 0.39
CA ILE A 119 -11.62 -6.78 0.44
C ILE A 119 -11.07 -6.80 1.89
N PHE A 120 -11.86 -6.34 2.86
CA PHE A 120 -11.47 -6.25 4.27
C PHE A 120 -12.33 -7.12 5.17
N LYS A 121 -13.02 -8.13 4.64
CA LYS A 121 -13.91 -9.01 5.43
C LYS A 121 -13.19 -9.73 6.59
N GLU A 122 -11.89 -9.94 6.47
CA GLU A 122 -11.04 -10.60 7.48
C GLU A 122 -10.40 -9.61 8.46
N VAL A 123 -10.54 -8.31 8.20
CA VAL A 123 -9.89 -7.23 8.95
C VAL A 123 -10.96 -6.48 9.74
N VAL A 124 -10.86 -6.51 11.08
CA VAL A 124 -11.86 -5.91 11.99
C VAL A 124 -11.68 -4.38 12.14
N GLU A 125 -10.67 -3.82 11.49
CA GLU A 125 -10.33 -2.39 11.57
C GLU A 125 -11.48 -1.52 11.05
N ARG A 126 -11.72 -0.39 11.73
CA ARG A 126 -12.75 0.59 11.32
C ARG A 126 -12.25 1.54 10.23
N GLU A 127 -10.95 1.77 10.21
CA GLU A 127 -10.28 2.69 9.31
C GLU A 127 -8.95 2.09 8.87
N VAL A 128 -8.55 2.43 7.64
CA VAL A 128 -7.27 2.04 7.06
C VAL A 128 -6.53 3.30 6.63
N LYS A 129 -5.23 3.36 6.90
CA LYS A 129 -4.37 4.47 6.51
C LYS A 129 -3.69 4.12 5.18
N VAL A 130 -4.05 4.81 4.11
CA VAL A 130 -3.36 4.67 2.82
C VAL A 130 -2.24 5.69 2.74
N GLN A 131 -1.04 5.23 2.38
CA GLN A 131 0.15 6.05 2.19
C GLN A 131 0.60 5.96 0.72
N ILE A 132 0.74 7.12 0.09
CA ILE A 132 1.28 7.28 -1.26
C ILE A 132 2.74 7.66 -1.13
N ASN A 133 3.61 6.78 -1.60
CA ASN A 133 5.03 7.04 -1.71
C ASN A 133 5.37 7.31 -3.17
N TRP A 134 5.81 8.53 -3.45
CA TRP A 134 6.19 8.95 -4.78
C TRP A 134 7.62 9.50 -4.77
N PRO A 135 8.51 9.06 -5.69
CA PRO A 135 9.90 9.50 -5.67
C PRO A 135 10.04 11.02 -5.69
N GLY A 136 10.82 11.55 -4.74
CA GLY A 136 11.10 12.98 -4.64
C GLY A 136 10.05 13.85 -3.98
N TYR A 137 8.96 13.26 -3.50
CA TYR A 137 7.97 13.94 -2.66
C TYR A 137 7.91 13.34 -1.25
N PRO A 138 7.50 14.12 -0.24
CA PRO A 138 7.18 13.58 1.06
C PRO A 138 5.99 12.61 0.97
N PRO A 139 5.91 11.58 1.82
CA PRO A 139 4.77 10.67 1.87
C PRO A 139 3.45 11.42 2.04
N PHE A 140 2.43 11.03 1.27
CA PHE A 140 1.08 11.56 1.38
C PHE A 140 0.16 10.52 1.99
N GLU A 141 -0.59 10.91 3.03
CA GLU A 141 -1.34 9.95 3.84
C GLU A 141 -2.81 10.37 3.95
N ARG A 142 -3.71 9.38 3.90
CA ARG A 142 -5.12 9.59 4.16
C ARG A 142 -5.76 8.36 4.79
N ARG A 143 -6.73 8.57 5.67
CA ARG A 143 -7.52 7.51 6.27
C ARG A 143 -8.80 7.24 5.46
N ILE A 144 -9.15 5.98 5.31
CA ILE A 144 -10.40 5.51 4.70
C ILE A 144 -11.16 4.71 5.73
N LYS A 145 -12.45 5.00 5.88
CA LYS A 145 -13.35 4.17 6.68
C LYS A 145 -13.65 2.87 5.92
N THR A 146 -13.39 1.73 6.56
CA THR A 146 -13.64 0.38 6.00
C THR A 146 -15.09 -0.08 6.17
N LEU A 147 -15.87 0.64 6.98
CA LEU A 147 -17.21 0.22 7.39
C LEU A 147 -17.20 -1.16 8.08
N LYS A 148 -16.22 -1.41 8.95
CA LYS A 148 -16.01 -2.70 9.65
C LYS A 148 -15.78 -3.86 8.67
N GLY A 149 -14.93 -3.63 7.68
CA GLY A 149 -14.57 -4.63 6.68
C GLY A 149 -15.53 -4.73 5.48
N ALA A 150 -16.67 -4.03 5.53
CA ALA A 150 -17.71 -4.06 4.48
C ALA A 150 -17.44 -3.09 3.31
N LEU A 151 -16.17 -2.89 2.94
CA LEU A 151 -15.80 -2.03 1.82
C LEU A 151 -15.65 -2.85 0.53
N PRO A 152 -16.47 -2.62 -0.51
CA PRO A 152 -16.31 -3.29 -1.79
C PRO A 152 -15.01 -2.89 -2.51
N ARG A 153 -14.48 -3.79 -3.35
CA ARG A 153 -13.26 -3.58 -4.14
C ARG A 153 -13.36 -2.37 -5.06
N GLY A 154 -14.46 -2.24 -5.82
CA GLY A 154 -14.69 -1.11 -6.73
C GLY A 154 -14.69 0.23 -6.00
N VAL A 155 -15.35 0.28 -4.84
CA VAL A 155 -15.37 1.47 -3.97
C VAL A 155 -13.97 1.80 -3.44
N MET A 156 -13.19 0.81 -3.02
CA MET A 156 -11.82 1.03 -2.59
C MET A 156 -10.95 1.58 -3.73
N ALA A 157 -11.02 0.98 -4.92
CA ALA A 157 -10.29 1.45 -6.10
C ALA A 157 -10.62 2.91 -6.43
N ALA A 158 -11.91 3.28 -6.39
CA ALA A 158 -12.35 4.66 -6.60
C ALA A 158 -11.81 5.62 -5.53
N LYS A 159 -11.76 5.18 -4.25
CA LYS A 159 -11.15 5.98 -3.17
C LYS A 159 -9.66 6.17 -3.39
N VAL A 160 -8.92 5.12 -3.75
CA VAL A 160 -7.50 5.17 -4.12
C VAL A 160 -7.28 6.14 -5.27
N ALA A 161 -8.06 6.04 -6.35
CA ALA A 161 -7.98 6.95 -7.48
C ALA A 161 -8.18 8.42 -7.08
N ASN A 162 -9.19 8.73 -6.27
CA ASN A 162 -9.39 10.09 -5.75
C ASN A 162 -8.20 10.57 -4.89
N MET A 163 -7.58 9.70 -4.09
CA MET A 163 -6.39 10.08 -3.31
C MET A 163 -5.18 10.37 -4.18
N VAL A 164 -4.99 9.68 -5.31
CA VAL A 164 -3.92 9.99 -6.27
C VAL A 164 -4.10 11.39 -6.86
N LEU A 165 -5.33 11.74 -7.23
CA LEU A 165 -5.65 13.07 -7.75
C LEU A 165 -5.47 14.15 -6.68
N ASP A 166 -5.96 13.92 -5.47
CA ASP A 166 -5.78 14.84 -4.34
C ASP A 166 -4.30 15.04 -4.00
N PHE A 167 -3.48 13.98 -4.10
CA PHE A 167 -2.04 14.07 -3.92
C PHE A 167 -1.39 14.99 -4.97
N ALA A 168 -1.70 14.79 -6.25
CA ALA A 168 -1.17 15.64 -7.32
C ALA A 168 -1.59 17.11 -7.15
N ALA A 169 -2.86 17.36 -6.84
CA ALA A 169 -3.38 18.70 -6.56
C ALA A 169 -2.68 19.33 -5.33
N HIS A 170 -2.44 18.54 -4.29
CA HIS A 170 -1.75 18.99 -3.08
C HIS A 170 -0.32 19.48 -3.36
N LEU A 171 0.44 18.72 -4.14
CA LEU A 171 1.81 19.07 -4.51
C LEU A 171 1.86 20.41 -5.25
N GLN A 172 0.95 20.61 -6.19
CA GLN A 172 0.87 21.85 -6.95
C GLN A 172 0.40 23.04 -6.12
N GLN A 173 -0.65 22.85 -5.32
CA GLN A 173 -1.19 23.91 -4.45
C GLN A 173 -0.11 24.41 -3.48
N LYS A 174 0.68 23.50 -2.91
CA LYS A 174 1.78 23.83 -1.99
C LYS A 174 3.09 24.20 -2.70
N ARG A 175 3.16 24.09 -4.02
CA ARG A 175 4.38 24.29 -4.82
C ARG A 175 5.56 23.50 -4.27
N ILE A 176 5.31 22.25 -3.89
CA ILE A 176 6.37 21.36 -3.37
C ILE A 176 7.34 21.08 -4.51
N GLN A 177 8.58 21.51 -4.33
CA GLN A 177 9.65 21.27 -5.31
C GLN A 177 10.19 19.85 -5.14
N ILE A 178 10.28 19.14 -6.27
CA ILE A 178 10.96 17.85 -6.33
C ILE A 178 12.49 18.08 -6.34
N GLN A 179 13.24 17.11 -5.83
CA GLN A 179 14.70 17.17 -5.92
C GLN A 179 15.14 17.05 -7.39
N ARG A 180 16.12 17.86 -7.82
CA ARG A 180 16.59 17.88 -9.22
C ARG A 180 16.97 16.51 -9.80
N SER A 181 17.54 15.63 -8.97
CA SER A 181 17.90 14.27 -9.36
C SER A 181 16.69 13.36 -9.64
N GLN A 182 15.49 13.81 -9.28
CA GLN A 182 14.23 13.09 -9.36
C GLN A 182 13.18 13.81 -10.21
N ASP A 183 13.52 14.89 -10.92
CA ASP A 183 12.60 15.67 -11.78
C ASP A 183 11.83 14.80 -12.79
N PHE A 184 12.41 13.67 -13.23
CA PHE A 184 11.75 12.68 -14.08
C PHE A 184 10.44 12.14 -13.46
N TRP A 185 10.35 12.08 -12.13
CA TRP A 185 9.17 11.66 -11.39
C TRP A 185 8.20 12.80 -11.09
N THR A 186 8.26 13.93 -11.78
CA THR A 186 7.27 14.99 -11.57
C THR A 186 5.86 14.48 -11.87
N ILE A 187 4.91 14.70 -10.95
CA ILE A 187 3.49 14.36 -11.14
C ILE A 187 2.65 15.64 -11.21
N CYS A 188 1.63 15.65 -12.08
CA CYS A 188 0.76 16.78 -12.33
C CYS A 188 -0.72 16.37 -12.34
N ASP A 189 -1.61 17.29 -11.94
CA ASP A 189 -3.07 17.14 -12.02
C ASP A 189 -3.67 17.72 -13.33
N ARG A 190 -2.86 18.36 -14.18
CA ARG A 190 -3.28 19.09 -15.38
C ARG A 190 -2.77 18.39 -16.64
N PRO A 191 -3.67 18.13 -17.61
CA PRO A 191 -3.27 17.64 -18.92
C PRO A 191 -2.29 18.61 -19.61
N GLY A 192 -1.20 18.08 -20.14
CA GLY A 192 -0.17 18.84 -20.88
C GLY A 192 0.84 19.60 -20.00
N ALA A 193 0.75 19.50 -18.67
CA ALA A 193 1.81 19.98 -17.79
C ALA A 193 3.07 19.09 -17.91
N VAL A 194 4.22 19.63 -17.50
CA VAL A 194 5.48 18.88 -17.51
C VAL A 194 5.45 17.83 -16.40
N GLY A 195 5.46 16.54 -16.76
CA GLY A 195 5.47 15.41 -15.83
C GLY A 195 4.41 14.37 -16.17
N PHE A 196 4.22 13.42 -15.25
CA PHE A 196 3.20 12.40 -15.32
C PHE A 196 1.83 12.98 -14.98
N ASP A 197 0.86 12.84 -15.88
CA ASP A 197 -0.53 13.16 -15.60
C ASP A 197 -1.12 12.11 -14.64
N ALA A 198 -1.52 12.56 -13.45
CA ALA A 198 -2.07 11.72 -12.40
C ALA A 198 -3.31 10.94 -12.86
N SER A 199 -4.10 11.50 -13.79
CA SER A 199 -5.28 10.84 -14.36
C SER A 199 -4.94 9.69 -15.30
N ASN A 200 -3.73 9.69 -15.88
CA ASN A 200 -3.24 8.63 -16.77
C ASN A 200 -2.54 7.48 -16.04
N LEU A 201 -2.36 7.58 -14.72
CA LEU A 201 -1.78 6.50 -13.93
C LEU A 201 -2.73 5.29 -13.85
N LEU A 202 -2.14 4.10 -13.76
CA LEU A 202 -2.84 2.85 -13.45
C LEU A 202 -2.60 2.47 -11.99
N ILE A 203 -3.67 2.09 -11.28
CA ILE A 203 -3.58 1.48 -9.95
C ILE A 203 -3.66 -0.03 -10.14
N THR A 204 -2.59 -0.77 -9.87
CA THR A 204 -2.55 -2.22 -10.09
C THR A 204 -2.95 -3.02 -8.86
N GLN A 205 -2.41 -2.65 -7.71
CA GLN A 205 -2.60 -3.40 -6.48
C GLN A 205 -2.45 -2.52 -5.25
N LEU A 206 -3.06 -2.96 -4.16
CA LEU A 206 -2.92 -2.40 -2.83
C LEU A 206 -2.31 -3.44 -1.88
N PHE A 207 -1.17 -3.13 -1.29
CA PHE A 207 -0.53 -3.91 -0.25
C PHE A 207 -1.06 -3.51 1.10
N HIS A 208 -1.40 -4.50 1.91
CA HIS A 208 -1.89 -4.32 3.27
C HIS A 208 -0.82 -4.78 4.26
N CYS A 209 -0.30 -3.84 5.06
CA CYS A 209 0.67 -4.10 6.11
C CYS A 209 0.04 -3.75 7.48
N VAL A 210 -0.15 -4.75 8.34
CA VAL A 210 -0.57 -4.53 9.74
C VAL A 210 0.68 -4.43 10.62
N PRO A 211 0.97 -3.27 11.24
CA PRO A 211 2.06 -3.18 12.21
C PRO A 211 1.79 -4.15 13.37
N SER A 212 2.84 -4.87 13.78
CA SER A 212 2.72 -5.83 14.89
C SER A 212 2.27 -5.11 16.16
N LEU A 213 1.09 -5.49 16.67
CA LEU A 213 0.49 -5.27 18.00
C LEU A 213 1.34 -4.50 19.04
N ASN A 214 1.66 -3.24 18.77
CA ASN A 214 1.83 -2.26 19.83
C ASN A 214 0.45 -1.65 19.98
N PHE A 215 -0.22 -2.00 21.09
CA PHE A 215 -1.63 -1.73 21.38
C PHE A 215 -2.05 -0.25 21.38
N ASP A 216 -1.13 0.68 21.08
CA ASP A 216 -1.34 2.11 21.15
C ASP A 216 -1.30 2.84 19.80
N ASP A 217 -0.96 2.17 18.68
CA ASP A 217 -0.95 2.77 17.33
C ASP A 217 -1.94 2.06 16.38
N ASP A 218 -3.17 2.57 16.34
CA ASP A 218 -4.34 2.08 15.57
C ASP A 218 -4.22 2.28 14.03
N GLY A 219 -3.01 2.21 13.47
CA GLY A 219 -2.74 2.63 12.10
C GLY A 219 -2.25 1.53 11.17
N THR A 220 -3.16 0.94 10.38
CA THR A 220 -2.76 0.01 9.32
C THR A 220 -2.41 0.74 8.03
N ILE A 221 -1.24 0.44 7.48
CA ILE A 221 -0.67 1.17 6.34
C ILE A 221 -0.83 0.38 5.05
N TYR A 222 -1.32 1.07 4.03
CA TYR A 222 -1.48 0.51 2.69
C TYR A 222 -0.67 1.28 1.66
N HIS A 223 0.01 0.53 0.79
CA HIS A 223 0.75 1.07 -0.36
C HIS A 223 0.08 0.62 -1.64
N PHE A 224 0.04 1.48 -2.65
CA PHE A 224 -0.35 1.02 -3.98
C PHE A 224 0.85 1.07 -4.94
N SER A 225 0.81 0.21 -5.94
CA SER A 225 1.70 0.31 -7.08
C SER A 225 0.99 1.08 -8.19
N ALA A 226 1.60 2.17 -8.64
CA ALA A 226 1.20 2.87 -9.84
C ALA A 226 2.11 2.55 -11.01
N VAL A 227 1.52 2.50 -12.19
CA VAL A 227 2.23 2.31 -13.45
C VAL A 227 1.77 3.38 -14.44
N HIS A 228 2.68 3.89 -15.26
CA HIS A 228 2.39 4.91 -16.27
C HIS A 228 2.61 4.35 -17.68
N SER A 229 1.66 4.59 -18.59
CA SER A 229 1.69 4.17 -20.01
C SER A 229 2.51 5.09 -20.90
#